data_AF-A0A7W0HAX8-F1
#
_entry.id   AF-A0A7W0HAX8-F1
#
_cell.length_a   1.000
_cell.length_b   1.000
_cell.length_c   1.000
_cell.angle_alpha   90.00
_cell.angle_beta   90.00
_cell.angle_gamma   90.00
#
_symmetry.space_group_name_H-M   'P 1'
#
loop_
_entity.id
_entity.type
_entity.pdbx_description
1 polymer ?
#
loop_
_entity_poly.entity_id
_entity_poly.type
_entity_poly.pdbx_seq_one_letter_code
_entity_poly.pdbx_strand_id
1 'polypeptide(L)'
;MSAALECEGEQHRVSWQRGKFVLHDHDLSSERAMLVLGGEPSPCLRALRMWRDQFGMPPEIFAQMHTWLGDDAVLAPLEMELPRQLGMTVSWSRSWRHWAYLDKHGRLLQERADELALPMFRQHLLVERQRFGCRVISSAKVQIVADHDVVGVTGKMDKVRVVAAATLHPSWLVEVWPRGFAVVDGSFVIEVVEDSRTRPLVRATRWDDRDAGMRKPDMALARLARGADGEWCLSWEDRAQP
;
A
#
# COMPACT_ATOMS: atom_id res chain seq x y z
N MET A 1 3.53 0.23 15.20
CA MET A 1 3.27 1.13 16.33
C MET A 1 2.32 0.46 17.31
N SER A 2 2.50 0.68 18.61
CA SER A 2 1.63 0.16 19.65
C SER A 2 1.49 1.15 20.80
N ALA A 3 0.38 1.07 21.53
CA ALA A 3 0.12 1.84 22.73
C ALA A 3 -0.45 0.92 23.82
N ALA A 4 -0.36 1.35 25.08
CA ALA A 4 -1.06 0.72 26.20
C ALA A 4 -2.32 1.52 26.53
N LEU A 5 -3.41 0.83 26.86
CA LEU A 5 -4.67 1.40 27.31
C LEU A 5 -5.04 0.78 28.65
N GLU A 6 -5.45 1.62 29.60
CA GLU A 6 -6.05 1.13 30.84
C GLU A 6 -7.46 0.61 30.53
N CYS A 7 -7.69 -0.66 30.81
CA CYS A 7 -8.90 -1.39 30.47
C CYS A 7 -9.27 -2.30 31.65
N GLU A 8 -10.37 -2.00 32.34
CA GLU A 8 -10.89 -2.83 33.43
C GLU A 8 -9.90 -3.08 34.59
N GLY A 9 -8.99 -2.13 34.83
CA GLY A 9 -7.97 -2.22 35.87
C GLY A 9 -6.65 -2.86 35.42
N GLU A 10 -6.56 -3.30 34.16
CA GLU A 10 -5.33 -3.85 33.57
C GLU A 10 -4.81 -2.97 32.42
N GLN A 11 -3.52 -3.13 32.09
CA GLN A 11 -2.88 -2.44 30.96
C GLN A 11 -2.93 -3.33 29.72
N HIS A 12 -3.83 -3.01 28.79
CA HIS A 12 -3.99 -3.75 27.54
C HIS A 12 -3.13 -3.12 26.44
N ARG A 13 -2.59 -3.95 25.56
CA ARG A 13 -1.82 -3.55 24.40
C ARG A 13 -2.72 -3.43 23.17
N VAL A 14 -2.63 -2.27 22.51
CA VAL A 14 -3.20 -2.05 21.19
C VAL A 14 -2.11 -1.79 20.16
N SER A 15 -2.37 -2.11 18.89
CA SER A 15 -1.42 -1.82 17.81
C SER A 15 -2.08 -1.47 16.50
N TRP A 16 -1.36 -0.73 15.67
CA TRP A 16 -1.73 -0.47 14.29
C TRP A 16 -0.85 -1.31 13.38
N GLN A 17 -1.50 -2.18 12.60
CA GLN A 17 -0.83 -3.10 11.69
C GLN A 17 -1.50 -3.00 10.32
N ARG A 18 -0.77 -2.49 9.31
CA ARG A 18 -1.27 -2.34 7.94
C ARG A 18 -2.64 -1.64 7.89
N GLY A 19 -2.77 -0.53 8.61
CA GLY A 19 -4.01 0.23 8.71
C GLY A 19 -5.09 -0.35 9.63
N LYS A 20 -4.91 -1.57 10.16
CA LYS A 20 -5.85 -2.18 11.11
C LYS A 20 -5.48 -1.82 12.55
N PHE A 21 -6.48 -1.43 13.33
CA PHE A 21 -6.39 -1.32 14.79
C PHE A 21 -6.63 -2.71 15.39
N VAL A 22 -5.65 -3.21 16.14
CA VAL A 22 -5.62 -4.56 16.70
C VAL A 22 -5.64 -4.46 18.23
N LEU A 23 -6.62 -5.11 18.84
CA LEU A 23 -6.69 -5.36 20.28
C LEU A 23 -6.02 -6.72 20.55
N HIS A 24 -4.89 -6.75 21.25
CA HIS A 24 -4.18 -8.01 21.51
C HIS A 24 -4.81 -8.81 22.64
N ASP A 25 -5.45 -8.13 23.59
CA ASP A 25 -5.95 -8.70 24.84
C ASP A 25 -7.47 -8.89 24.86
N HIS A 26 -8.13 -8.78 23.70
CA HIS A 26 -9.57 -8.98 23.58
C HIS A 26 -9.93 -9.97 22.47
N ASP A 27 -10.87 -10.88 22.76
CA ASP A 27 -11.62 -11.59 21.73
C ASP A 27 -12.81 -10.72 21.27
N LEU A 28 -12.69 -10.16 20.06
CA LEU A 28 -13.72 -9.30 19.47
C LEU A 28 -15.08 -9.99 19.30
N SER A 29 -15.13 -11.32 19.18
CA SER A 29 -16.39 -12.05 19.09
C SER A 29 -17.09 -12.06 20.45
N SER A 30 -16.36 -12.40 21.52
CA SER A 30 -16.86 -12.39 22.89
C SER A 30 -17.33 -10.99 23.32
N GLU A 31 -16.52 -9.96 23.04
CA GLU A 31 -16.87 -8.56 23.31
C GLU A 31 -18.19 -8.14 22.65
N ARG A 32 -18.39 -8.53 21.38
CA ARG A 32 -19.63 -8.21 20.65
C ARG A 32 -20.84 -8.96 21.22
N ALA A 33 -20.67 -10.21 21.63
CA ALA A 33 -21.74 -10.97 22.26
C ALA A 33 -22.17 -10.33 23.59
N MET A 34 -21.21 -9.91 24.42
CA MET A 34 -21.48 -9.21 25.67
C MET A 34 -22.29 -7.92 25.47
N LEU A 35 -21.98 -7.13 24.43
CA LEU A 35 -22.73 -5.92 24.10
C LEU A 35 -24.19 -6.20 23.70
N VAL A 36 -24.44 -7.28 22.95
CA VAL A 36 -25.81 -7.69 22.57
C VAL A 36 -26.63 -8.07 23.81
N LEU A 37 -25.98 -8.58 24.84
CA LEU A 37 -26.58 -8.93 26.13
C LEU A 37 -26.75 -7.71 27.07
N GLY A 38 -26.47 -6.49 26.58
CA GLY A 38 -26.67 -5.25 27.33
C GLY A 38 -25.47 -4.82 28.19
N GLY A 39 -24.31 -5.44 28.03
CA GLY A 39 -23.09 -4.96 28.69
C GLY A 39 -22.51 -3.70 28.04
N GLU A 40 -21.61 -3.03 28.75
CA GLU A 40 -20.96 -1.80 28.29
C GLU A 40 -19.65 -2.08 27.53
N PRO A 41 -19.30 -1.29 26.51
CA PRO A 41 -18.06 -1.49 25.78
C PRO A 41 -16.85 -1.10 26.62
N SER A 42 -15.88 -2.02 26.72
CA SER A 42 -14.58 -1.76 27.34
C SER A 42 -13.85 -0.57 26.67
N PRO A 43 -12.94 0.13 27.39
CA PRO A 43 -12.15 1.23 26.82
C PRO A 43 -11.44 0.89 25.51
N CYS A 44 -10.86 -0.31 25.41
CA CYS A 44 -10.22 -0.81 24.19
C CYS A 44 -11.20 -0.90 23.01
N LEU A 45 -12.41 -1.41 23.26
CA LEU A 45 -13.44 -1.52 22.24
C LEU A 45 -13.99 -0.16 21.83
N ARG A 46 -14.11 0.79 22.76
CA ARG A 46 -14.45 2.20 22.47
C ARG A 46 -13.41 2.84 21.56
N ALA A 47 -12.12 2.67 21.86
CA ALA A 47 -11.04 3.17 21.02
C ALA A 47 -11.09 2.58 19.60
N LEU A 48 -11.32 1.26 19.48
CA LEU A 48 -11.49 0.60 18.18
C LEU A 48 -12.70 1.15 17.40
N ARG A 49 -13.83 1.38 18.07
CA ARG A 49 -15.02 1.99 17.45
C ARG A 49 -14.71 3.40 16.94
N MET A 50 -14.16 4.26 17.79
CA MET A 50 -13.76 5.61 17.38
C MET A 50 -12.80 5.59 16.17
N TRP A 51 -11.81 4.70 16.17
CA TRP A 51 -10.90 4.53 15.04
C TRP A 51 -11.64 4.12 13.75
N ARG A 52 -12.61 3.20 13.84
CA ARG A 52 -13.39 2.75 12.69
C ARG A 52 -14.38 3.79 12.19
N ASP A 53 -15.03 4.49 13.11
CA ASP A 53 -16.09 5.46 12.81
C ASP A 53 -15.54 6.66 12.03
N GLN A 54 -14.28 7.04 12.28
CA GLN A 54 -13.57 8.04 11.47
C GLN A 54 -13.53 7.67 9.97
N PHE A 55 -13.53 6.39 9.62
CA PHE A 55 -13.53 5.94 8.22
C PHE A 55 -14.93 5.63 7.67
N GLY A 56 -15.98 5.83 8.47
CA GLY A 56 -17.37 5.72 8.04
C GLY A 56 -17.87 6.97 7.30
N MET A 57 -17.13 8.08 7.37
CA MET A 57 -17.46 9.30 6.65
C MET A 57 -17.36 9.10 5.13
N PRO A 58 -18.23 9.78 4.35
CA PRO A 58 -18.05 9.87 2.91
C PRO A 58 -16.62 10.33 2.59
N PRO A 59 -15.90 9.62 1.72
CA PRO A 59 -14.48 9.88 1.53
C PRO A 59 -14.09 11.29 1.10
N GLU A 60 -14.97 12.05 0.41
CA GLU A 60 -14.69 13.44 0.03
C GLU A 60 -14.75 14.38 1.23
N ILE A 61 -15.73 14.17 2.12
CA ILE A 61 -15.84 14.90 3.39
C ILE A 61 -14.56 14.66 4.17
N PHE A 62 -14.13 13.39 4.25
CA PHE A 62 -12.92 13.03 4.96
C PHE A 62 -11.65 13.58 4.28
N ALA A 63 -11.53 13.44 2.97
CA ALA A 63 -10.39 13.98 2.21
C ALA A 63 -10.31 15.50 2.34
N GLN A 64 -11.43 16.20 2.55
CA GLN A 64 -11.50 17.65 2.75
C GLN A 64 -11.43 18.08 4.22
N MET A 65 -11.38 17.15 5.19
CA MET A 65 -11.33 17.51 6.61
C MET A 65 -10.14 18.42 6.93
N HIS A 66 -8.96 18.12 6.39
CA HIS A 66 -7.76 18.95 6.59
C HIS A 66 -7.92 20.36 5.99
N THR A 67 -8.65 20.51 4.88
CA THR A 67 -8.94 21.83 4.31
C THR A 67 -9.94 22.64 5.14
N TRP A 68 -10.82 22.00 5.90
CA TRP A 68 -11.85 22.69 6.69
C TRP A 68 -11.45 22.96 8.13
N LEU A 69 -10.71 22.04 8.73
CA LEU A 69 -10.40 22.04 10.16
C LEU A 69 -8.90 22.26 10.45
N GLY A 70 -8.08 22.43 9.40
CA GLY A 70 -6.64 22.67 9.55
C GLY A 70 -5.92 21.49 10.20
N ASP A 71 -4.89 21.79 11.01
CA ASP A 71 -4.12 20.78 11.74
C ASP A 71 -4.97 20.05 12.80
N ASP A 72 -6.08 20.65 13.24
CA ASP A 72 -7.02 20.10 14.22
C ASP A 72 -8.13 19.24 13.58
N ALA A 73 -8.07 19.04 12.26
CA ALA A 73 -9.01 18.20 11.54
C ALA A 73 -9.10 16.77 12.05
N VAL A 74 -8.06 16.31 12.73
CA VAL A 74 -7.91 14.91 13.10
C VAL A 74 -7.91 14.80 14.61
N LEU A 75 -8.85 14.04 15.18
CA LEU A 75 -8.87 13.70 16.61
C LEU A 75 -7.69 12.81 17.04
N ALA A 76 -6.79 12.46 16.12
CA ALA A 76 -5.64 11.58 16.34
C ALA A 76 -4.33 12.36 16.19
N PRO A 77 -3.33 12.13 17.06
CA PRO A 77 -2.01 12.78 16.98
C PRO A 77 -1.33 12.62 15.61
N LEU A 78 -0.43 13.54 15.24
CA LEU A 78 0.29 13.54 13.94
C LEU A 78 1.08 12.24 13.72
N GLU A 79 1.57 11.62 14.78
CA GLU A 79 2.28 10.33 14.74
C GLU A 79 1.40 9.19 14.21
N MET A 80 0.08 9.37 14.23
CA MET A 80 -0.91 8.43 13.72
C MET A 80 -1.22 8.63 12.23
N GLU A 81 -0.61 9.62 11.57
CA GLU A 81 -0.95 10.01 10.20
C GLU A 81 -0.82 8.86 9.20
N LEU A 82 0.33 8.18 9.19
CA LEU A 82 0.52 7.03 8.30
C LEU A 82 -0.46 5.90 8.63
N PRO A 83 -0.54 5.38 9.87
CA PRO A 83 -1.55 4.38 10.26
C PRO A 83 -2.99 4.73 9.85
N ARG A 84 -3.36 6.01 9.94
CA ARG A 84 -4.67 6.53 9.54
C ARG A 84 -4.87 6.43 8.03
N GLN A 85 -3.92 6.92 7.23
CA GLN A 85 -3.95 6.80 5.76
C GLN A 85 -4.07 5.34 5.31
N LEU A 86 -3.37 4.42 5.98
CA LEU A 86 -3.47 2.99 5.71
C LEU A 86 -4.84 2.44 6.10
N GLY A 87 -5.39 2.85 7.23
CA GLY A 87 -6.74 2.46 7.66
C GLY A 87 -7.82 2.89 6.68
N MET A 88 -7.71 4.11 6.14
CA MET A 88 -8.58 4.62 5.08
C MET A 88 -8.47 3.78 3.82
N THR A 89 -7.25 3.54 3.34
CA THR A 89 -6.99 2.73 2.14
C THR A 89 -7.60 1.33 2.27
N VAL A 90 -7.44 0.69 3.44
CA VAL A 90 -8.05 -0.62 3.73
C VAL A 90 -9.57 -0.53 3.75
N SER A 91 -10.13 0.53 4.34
CA SER A 91 -11.60 0.76 4.37
C SER A 91 -12.15 0.92 2.94
N TRP A 92 -11.52 1.77 2.13
CA TRP A 92 -11.93 2.01 0.73
C TRP A 92 -11.79 0.76 -0.12
N SER A 93 -10.70 0.01 0.03
CA SER A 93 -10.52 -1.27 -0.69
C SER A 93 -11.63 -2.26 -0.34
N ARG A 94 -11.99 -2.40 0.95
CA ARG A 94 -13.11 -3.26 1.38
C ARG A 94 -14.44 -2.80 0.80
N SER A 95 -14.73 -1.50 0.88
CA SER A 95 -15.95 -0.92 0.31
C SER A 95 -16.02 -1.14 -1.18
N TRP A 96 -14.91 -0.96 -1.91
CA TRP A 96 -14.85 -1.18 -3.35
C TRP A 96 -15.10 -2.65 -3.72
N ARG A 97 -14.56 -3.61 -2.94
CA ARG A 97 -14.84 -5.04 -3.15
C ARG A 97 -16.32 -5.39 -2.96
N HIS A 98 -16.97 -4.81 -1.95
CA HIS A 98 -18.38 -5.11 -1.65
C HIS A 98 -19.36 -4.36 -2.56
N TRP A 99 -18.98 -3.17 -3.03
CA TRP A 99 -19.86 -2.26 -3.77
C TRP A 99 -19.20 -1.79 -5.07
N ALA A 100 -18.63 -2.72 -5.84
CA ALA A 100 -17.78 -2.45 -7.00
C ALA A 100 -18.43 -1.61 -8.12
N TYR A 101 -19.77 -1.52 -8.14
CA TYR A 101 -20.51 -0.64 -9.07
C TYR A 101 -20.42 0.85 -8.69
N LEU A 102 -19.99 1.18 -7.47
CA LEU A 102 -19.73 2.56 -7.04
C LEU A 102 -18.27 2.90 -7.30
N ASP A 103 -18.01 3.55 -8.44
CA ASP A 103 -16.71 4.04 -8.95
C ASP A 103 -15.93 4.92 -7.95
N LYS A 104 -16.61 5.50 -6.96
CA LYS A 104 -16.05 6.48 -6.02
C LYS A 104 -14.86 5.96 -5.20
N HIS A 105 -14.98 4.78 -4.59
CA HIS A 105 -13.88 4.21 -3.79
C HIS A 105 -12.69 3.81 -4.66
N GLY A 106 -12.95 3.32 -5.88
CA GLY A 106 -11.90 3.07 -6.88
C GLY A 106 -11.17 4.34 -7.28
N ARG A 107 -11.90 5.44 -7.51
CA ARG A 107 -11.32 6.75 -7.84
C ARG A 107 -10.40 7.29 -6.76
N LEU A 108 -10.76 7.20 -5.49
CA LEU A 108 -9.92 7.68 -4.38
C LEU A 108 -8.65 6.84 -4.23
N LEU A 109 -8.76 5.53 -4.43
CA LEU A 109 -7.60 4.65 -4.48
C LEU A 109 -6.69 4.99 -5.66
N GLN A 110 -7.29 5.32 -6.81
CA GLN A 110 -6.57 5.76 -8.00
C GLN A 110 -5.86 7.10 -7.77
N GLU A 111 -6.54 8.12 -7.25
CA GLU A 111 -5.95 9.41 -6.88
C GLU A 111 -4.75 9.22 -5.94
N ARG A 112 -4.91 8.35 -4.93
CA ARG A 112 -3.82 8.05 -4.00
C ARG A 112 -2.65 7.32 -4.66
N ALA A 113 -2.92 6.44 -5.62
CA ALA A 113 -1.87 5.79 -6.40
C ALA A 113 -1.16 6.78 -7.34
N ASP A 114 -1.87 7.75 -7.91
CA ASP A 114 -1.25 8.80 -8.71
C ASP A 114 -0.35 9.71 -7.85
N GLU A 115 -0.69 9.94 -6.59
CA GLU A 115 0.17 10.67 -5.65
C GLU A 115 1.40 9.86 -5.21
N LEU A 116 1.22 8.57 -4.90
CA LEU A 116 2.26 7.78 -4.22
C LEU A 116 3.03 6.83 -5.14
N ALA A 117 2.34 6.15 -6.06
CA ALA A 117 2.93 5.15 -6.94
C ALA A 117 3.49 5.76 -8.22
N LEU A 118 2.81 6.74 -8.83
CA LEU A 118 3.25 7.31 -10.10
C LEU A 118 4.64 7.97 -10.02
N PRO A 119 5.00 8.75 -8.98
CA PRO A 119 6.36 9.29 -8.86
C PRO A 119 7.42 8.18 -8.74
N MET A 120 7.12 7.14 -7.98
CA MET A 120 8.00 5.97 -7.79
C MET A 120 8.18 5.19 -9.11
N PHE A 121 7.10 4.99 -9.85
CA PHE A 121 7.16 4.34 -11.15
C PHE A 121 7.95 5.17 -12.16
N ARG A 122 7.79 6.50 -12.16
CA ARG A 122 8.62 7.40 -12.97
C ARG A 122 10.10 7.33 -12.60
N GLN A 123 10.44 7.25 -11.31
CA GLN A 123 11.81 7.07 -10.85
C GLN A 123 12.43 5.78 -11.41
N HIS A 124 11.71 4.65 -11.33
CA HIS A 124 12.14 3.41 -11.97
C HIS A 124 12.40 3.58 -13.47
N LEU A 125 11.45 4.18 -14.20
CA LEU A 125 11.62 4.42 -15.64
C LEU A 125 12.79 5.36 -15.95
N LEU A 126 13.11 6.32 -15.09
CA LEU A 126 14.28 7.20 -15.26
C LEU A 126 15.60 6.41 -15.18
N VAL A 127 15.71 5.51 -14.21
CA VAL A 127 16.88 4.62 -14.05
C VAL A 127 17.03 3.72 -15.27
N GLU A 128 15.94 3.07 -15.70
CA GLU A 128 15.96 2.15 -16.83
C GLU A 128 16.22 2.88 -18.16
N ARG A 129 15.66 4.08 -18.32
CA ARG A 129 15.96 4.97 -19.45
C ARG A 129 17.45 5.26 -19.53
N GLN A 130 18.08 5.60 -18.40
CA GLN A 130 19.52 5.89 -18.35
C GLN A 130 20.35 4.64 -18.65
N ARG A 131 20.01 3.50 -18.05
CA ARG A 131 20.68 2.21 -18.30
C ARG A 131 20.63 1.80 -19.77
N PHE A 132 19.50 2.02 -20.44
CA PHE A 132 19.34 1.65 -21.85
C PHE A 132 19.81 2.73 -22.85
N GLY A 133 20.02 3.97 -22.40
CA GLY A 133 20.32 5.10 -23.29
C GLY A 133 19.12 5.57 -24.12
N CYS A 134 17.92 5.51 -23.54
CA CYS A 134 16.70 6.06 -24.12
C CYS A 134 16.64 7.58 -23.88
N ARG A 135 16.10 8.38 -24.84
CA ARG A 135 16.09 9.85 -24.71
C ARG A 135 15.00 10.35 -23.77
N VAL A 136 13.75 9.90 -23.94
CA VAL A 136 12.60 10.50 -23.22
C VAL A 136 11.66 9.46 -22.60
N ILE A 137 10.97 9.85 -21.53
CA ILE A 137 9.78 9.14 -21.02
C ILE A 137 8.57 9.81 -21.67
N SER A 138 7.98 9.18 -22.67
CA SER A 138 6.82 9.75 -23.37
C SER A 138 5.52 9.54 -22.59
N SER A 139 5.40 8.44 -21.83
CA SER A 139 4.22 8.16 -21.02
C SER A 139 4.57 7.22 -19.87
N ALA A 140 4.08 7.56 -18.68
CA ALA A 140 4.10 6.74 -17.48
C ALA A 140 2.72 6.85 -16.82
N LYS A 141 2.06 5.73 -16.60
CA LYS A 141 0.73 5.67 -15.98
C LYS A 141 0.72 4.64 -14.87
N VAL A 142 -0.08 4.87 -13.84
CA VAL A 142 -0.42 3.88 -12.83
C VAL A 142 -1.93 3.71 -12.82
N GLN A 143 -2.39 2.47 -12.70
CA GLN A 143 -3.80 2.16 -12.58
C GLN A 143 -4.01 1.21 -11.40
N ILE A 144 -4.96 1.55 -10.54
CA ILE A 144 -5.50 0.64 -9.53
C ILE A 144 -6.57 -0.25 -10.17
N VAL A 145 -6.47 -1.55 -9.95
CA VAL A 145 -7.44 -2.55 -10.42
C VAL A 145 -7.99 -3.36 -9.24
N ALA A 146 -9.08 -4.09 -9.48
CA ALA A 146 -9.69 -4.90 -8.45
C ALA A 146 -8.79 -6.10 -8.10
N ASP A 147 -8.95 -6.65 -6.90
CA ASP A 147 -8.13 -7.76 -6.37
C ASP A 147 -8.07 -9.03 -7.25
N HIS A 148 -9.04 -9.22 -8.15
CA HIS A 148 -9.09 -10.38 -9.05
C HIS A 148 -8.39 -10.13 -10.39
N ASP A 149 -8.07 -8.87 -10.70
CA ASP A 149 -7.41 -8.50 -11.93
C ASP A 149 -5.90 -8.73 -11.84
N VAL A 150 -5.25 -8.89 -12.99
CA VAL A 150 -3.80 -9.11 -13.07
C VAL A 150 -3.06 -7.80 -12.84
N VAL A 151 -2.14 -7.81 -11.87
CA VAL A 151 -1.18 -6.73 -11.65
C VAL A 151 0.05 -6.90 -12.53
N GLY A 152 0.70 -5.79 -12.87
CA GLY A 152 1.91 -5.87 -13.65
C GLY A 152 2.43 -4.56 -14.19
N VAL A 153 3.47 -4.65 -15.01
CA VAL A 153 3.93 -3.53 -15.83
C VAL A 153 3.86 -3.94 -17.29
N THR A 154 3.22 -3.11 -18.09
CA THR A 154 3.18 -3.25 -19.55
C THR A 154 3.85 -2.04 -20.18
N GLY A 155 4.44 -2.23 -21.36
CA GLY A 155 5.11 -1.13 -22.04
C GLY A 155 6.21 -1.59 -22.97
N LYS A 156 6.92 -0.60 -23.49
CA LYS A 156 8.08 -0.80 -24.35
C LYS A 156 9.04 0.37 -24.26
N MET A 157 10.33 0.09 -24.44
CA MET A 157 11.40 1.07 -24.41
C MET A 157 12.33 0.84 -25.60
N ASP A 158 12.48 1.86 -26.44
CA ASP A 158 13.48 1.92 -27.51
C ASP A 158 14.50 3.04 -27.23
N LYS A 159 15.44 3.29 -28.15
CA LYS A 159 16.46 4.35 -27.98
C LYS A 159 15.87 5.77 -27.97
N VAL A 160 14.64 5.94 -28.43
CA VAL A 160 13.98 7.23 -28.52
C VAL A 160 13.11 7.47 -27.29
N ARG A 161 12.20 6.54 -26.98
CA ARG A 161 11.20 6.72 -25.94
C ARG A 161 10.88 5.45 -25.15
N VAL A 162 10.42 5.68 -23.92
CA VAL A 162 9.68 4.68 -23.14
C VAL A 162 8.21 5.10 -22.97
N VAL A 163 7.34 4.12 -23.14
CA VAL A 163 5.91 4.18 -22.81
C VAL A 163 5.59 2.98 -21.95
N ALA A 164 5.15 3.21 -20.72
CA ALA A 164 4.82 2.14 -19.79
C ALA A 164 3.62 2.49 -18.90
N ALA A 165 2.92 1.46 -18.46
CA ALA A 165 1.83 1.53 -17.51
C ALA A 165 2.00 0.44 -16.45
N ALA A 166 1.85 0.81 -15.18
CA ALA A 166 1.79 -0.13 -14.07
C ALA A 166 0.33 -0.33 -13.64
N THR A 167 -0.03 -1.57 -13.38
CA THR A 167 -1.33 -1.99 -12.88
C THR A 167 -1.12 -2.60 -11.50
N LEU A 168 -1.78 -2.06 -10.48
CA LEU A 168 -1.55 -2.38 -9.06
C LEU A 168 -2.86 -2.68 -8.35
N HIS A 169 -2.79 -3.53 -7.32
CA HIS A 169 -3.90 -3.69 -6.38
C HIS A 169 -3.87 -2.60 -5.30
N PRO A 170 -5.00 -2.32 -4.64
CA PRO A 170 -5.06 -1.41 -3.49
C PRO A 170 -4.12 -1.83 -2.35
N SER A 171 -3.80 -3.13 -2.24
CA SER A 171 -2.83 -3.65 -1.28
C SER A 171 -1.44 -3.04 -1.46
N TRP A 172 -1.06 -2.59 -2.65
CA TRP A 172 0.24 -1.93 -2.89
C TRP A 172 0.45 -0.69 -1.99
N LEU A 173 -0.60 0.11 -1.84
CA LEU A 173 -0.62 1.31 -0.99
C LEU A 173 -0.46 0.98 0.51
N VAL A 174 -0.71 -0.27 0.90
CA VAL A 174 -0.68 -0.75 2.28
C VAL A 174 0.57 -1.59 2.58
N GLU A 175 1.03 -2.35 1.59
CA GLU A 175 2.02 -3.42 1.77
C GLU A 175 3.35 -3.14 1.08
N VAL A 176 3.41 -2.22 0.11
CA VAL A 176 4.64 -1.89 -0.64
C VAL A 176 5.13 -0.50 -0.26
N TRP A 177 4.33 0.54 -0.53
CA TRP A 177 4.74 1.93 -0.31
C TRP A 177 5.12 2.25 1.14
N PRO A 178 4.32 1.90 2.17
CA PRO A 178 4.61 2.28 3.56
C PRO A 178 5.89 1.65 4.12
N ARG A 179 6.38 0.59 3.47
CA ARG A 179 7.59 -0.15 3.88
C ARG A 179 8.85 0.34 3.17
N GLY A 180 8.71 1.32 2.27
CA GLY A 180 9.79 1.79 1.42
C GLY A 180 10.17 0.79 0.32
N PHE A 181 9.26 -0.09 -0.10
CA PHE A 181 9.56 -1.10 -1.12
C PHE A 181 9.29 -0.63 -2.54
N ALA A 182 8.64 0.54 -2.73
CA ALA A 182 8.13 0.96 -4.03
C ALA A 182 9.19 0.93 -5.15
N VAL A 183 10.41 1.37 -4.85
CA VAL A 183 11.58 1.23 -5.73
C VAL A 183 12.77 0.75 -4.91
N VAL A 184 13.33 -0.40 -5.29
CA VAL A 184 14.53 -0.98 -4.65
C VAL A 184 15.55 -1.31 -5.73
N ASP A 185 16.79 -0.87 -5.59
CA ASP A 185 17.87 -1.00 -6.60
C ASP A 185 17.47 -0.55 -8.02
N GLY A 186 16.62 0.48 -8.07
CA GLY A 186 16.06 1.03 -9.30
C GLY A 186 14.95 0.19 -9.93
N SER A 187 14.50 -0.88 -9.27
CA SER A 187 13.42 -1.77 -9.74
C SER A 187 12.10 -1.41 -9.05
N PHE A 188 11.02 -1.29 -9.83
CA PHE A 188 9.70 -0.99 -9.30
C PHE A 188 9.03 -2.26 -8.76
N VAL A 189 8.67 -2.27 -7.47
CA VAL A 189 7.98 -3.40 -6.84
C VAL A 189 6.47 -3.30 -7.07
N ILE A 190 5.88 -4.39 -7.55
CA ILE A 190 4.47 -4.50 -7.97
C ILE A 190 3.61 -5.07 -6.86
N GLU A 191 4.12 -6.04 -6.11
CA GLU A 191 3.40 -6.68 -5.00
C GLU A 191 4.37 -7.40 -4.06
N VAL A 192 3.92 -7.63 -2.82
CA VAL A 192 4.56 -8.57 -1.89
C VAL A 192 3.89 -9.92 -2.06
N VAL A 193 4.65 -10.93 -2.47
CA VAL A 193 4.16 -12.29 -2.74
C VAL A 193 4.21 -13.14 -1.46
N GLU A 194 5.31 -13.02 -0.71
CA GLU A 194 5.48 -13.68 0.59
C GLU A 194 5.93 -12.65 1.62
N ASP A 195 5.13 -12.45 2.65
CA ASP A 195 5.49 -11.51 3.69
C ASP A 195 6.36 -12.16 4.77
N SER A 196 7.64 -11.84 4.71
CA SER A 196 8.61 -12.12 5.77
C SER A 196 9.14 -10.82 6.36
N ARG A 197 9.35 -10.80 7.68
CA ARG A 197 9.88 -9.62 8.39
C ARG A 197 11.30 -9.26 7.95
N THR A 198 12.11 -10.25 7.64
CA THR A 198 13.54 -10.08 7.34
C THR A 198 13.83 -10.18 5.85
N ARG A 199 13.05 -11.02 5.13
CA ARG A 199 13.37 -11.35 3.75
C ARG A 199 12.13 -11.57 2.87
N PRO A 200 11.28 -10.54 2.69
CA PRO A 200 10.04 -10.69 1.95
C PRO A 200 10.32 -11.02 0.48
N LEU A 201 9.46 -11.87 -0.09
CA LEU A 201 9.44 -12.15 -1.52
C LEU A 201 8.52 -11.15 -2.19
N VAL A 202 9.01 -10.50 -3.24
CA VAL A 202 8.25 -9.50 -4.00
C VAL A 202 8.26 -9.84 -5.47
N ARG A 203 7.25 -9.35 -6.19
CA ARG A 203 7.31 -9.28 -7.65
C ARG A 203 7.77 -7.88 -8.02
N ALA A 204 8.85 -7.78 -8.78
CA ALA A 204 9.42 -6.50 -9.21
C ALA A 204 9.63 -6.47 -10.73
N THR A 205 9.73 -5.26 -11.25
CA THR A 205 9.90 -5.00 -12.69
C THR A 205 11.38 -4.89 -13.01
N ARG A 206 11.81 -5.67 -13.99
CA ARG A 206 13.05 -5.46 -14.76
C ARG A 206 12.71 -5.30 -16.23
N TRP A 207 13.68 -4.94 -17.05
CA TRP A 207 13.48 -4.76 -18.49
C TRP A 207 14.30 -5.78 -19.25
N ASP A 208 13.61 -6.66 -19.99
CA ASP A 208 14.22 -7.71 -20.80
C ASP A 208 14.97 -7.10 -21.99
N ASP A 209 16.17 -7.59 -22.24
CA ASP A 209 17.09 -7.15 -23.28
C ASP A 209 17.26 -8.16 -24.43
N ARG A 210 16.48 -9.25 -24.43
CA ARG A 210 16.52 -10.29 -25.48
C ARG A 210 16.18 -9.77 -26.89
N ASP A 211 15.29 -8.78 -27.00
CA ASP A 211 14.89 -8.19 -28.28
C ASP A 211 15.85 -7.03 -28.65
N ALA A 212 16.64 -7.20 -29.72
CA ALA A 212 17.61 -6.19 -30.14
C ALA A 212 16.93 -4.84 -30.48
N GLY A 213 17.24 -3.81 -29.69
CA GLY A 213 16.76 -2.45 -29.89
C GLY A 213 15.40 -2.11 -29.26
N MET A 214 14.72 -3.08 -28.65
CA MET A 214 13.45 -2.88 -27.96
C MET A 214 13.41 -3.67 -26.66
N ARG A 215 13.27 -2.99 -25.52
CA ARG A 215 13.07 -3.65 -24.23
C ARG A 215 11.60 -3.70 -23.85
N LYS A 216 11.20 -4.80 -23.22
CA LYS A 216 9.86 -4.98 -22.63
C LYS A 216 10.00 -5.18 -21.12
N PRO A 217 9.04 -4.71 -20.31
CA PRO A 217 9.04 -5.02 -18.90
C PRO A 217 8.86 -6.53 -18.71
N ASP A 218 9.68 -7.10 -17.84
CA ASP A 218 9.57 -8.45 -17.31
C ASP A 218 9.33 -8.36 -15.81
N MET A 219 8.32 -9.09 -15.34
CA MET A 219 7.98 -9.14 -13.93
C MET A 219 8.58 -10.41 -13.35
N ALA A 220 9.52 -10.27 -12.43
CA ALA A 220 10.24 -11.39 -11.85
C ALA A 220 10.14 -11.36 -10.32
N LEU A 221 10.27 -12.54 -9.72
CA LEU A 221 10.36 -12.68 -8.28
C LEU A 221 11.74 -12.23 -7.80
N ALA A 222 11.75 -11.56 -6.66
CA ALA A 222 12.97 -11.14 -6.01
C ALA A 222 12.79 -11.13 -4.50
N ARG A 223 13.88 -11.39 -3.77
CA ARG A 223 13.92 -11.25 -2.32
C ARG A 223 14.52 -9.91 -1.94
N LEU A 224 13.83 -9.20 -1.06
CA LEU A 224 14.37 -8.01 -0.42
C LEU A 224 15.14 -8.42 0.84
N ALA A 225 16.23 -7.73 1.14
CA ALA A 225 16.94 -7.83 2.41
C ALA A 225 17.43 -6.43 2.81
N ARG A 226 17.63 -6.19 4.11
CA ARG A 226 18.27 -4.94 4.56
C ARG A 226 19.78 -5.03 4.43
N GLY A 227 20.38 -4.03 3.81
CA GLY A 227 21.82 -3.81 3.77
C GLY A 227 22.36 -3.36 5.13
N ALA A 228 23.70 -3.23 5.22
CA ALA A 228 24.39 -2.77 6.42
C ALA A 228 24.08 -1.31 6.78
N ASP A 229 23.72 -0.51 5.79
CA ASP A 229 23.23 0.88 5.89
C ASP A 229 21.74 0.97 6.28
N GLY A 230 21.04 -0.16 6.34
CA GLY A 230 19.62 -0.24 6.65
C GLY A 230 18.70 -0.01 5.45
N GLU A 231 19.25 0.26 4.26
CA GLU A 231 18.49 0.35 3.00
C GLU A 231 18.05 -1.04 2.52
N TRP A 232 17.02 -1.11 1.69
CA TRP A 232 16.62 -2.36 1.08
C TRP A 232 17.47 -2.64 -0.15
N CYS A 233 17.90 -3.88 -0.29
CA CYS A 233 18.53 -4.41 -1.50
C CYS A 233 17.66 -5.54 -2.06
N LEU A 234 17.69 -5.70 -3.38
CA LEU A 234 16.91 -6.66 -4.14
C LEU A 234 17.82 -7.72 -4.76
N SER A 235 17.47 -8.99 -4.53
CA SER A 235 18.12 -10.15 -5.15
C SER A 235 17.10 -10.95 -5.95
N TRP A 236 17.29 -11.07 -7.27
CA TRP A 236 16.36 -11.80 -8.13
C TRP A 236 16.37 -13.29 -7.80
N GLU A 237 15.20 -13.92 -7.80
CA GLU A 237 15.14 -15.38 -7.87
C GLU A 237 15.36 -15.74 -9.33
N ASP A 238 16.51 -16.36 -9.63
CA ASP A 238 16.79 -16.83 -10.99
C ASP A 238 15.63 -17.68 -11.47
N ARG A 239 15.21 -17.46 -12.72
CA ARG A 239 14.24 -18.36 -13.34
C ARG A 239 14.91 -19.72 -13.37
N ALA A 240 14.32 -20.71 -12.69
CA ALA A 240 14.48 -22.09 -13.12
C ALA A 240 14.15 -22.08 -14.61
N GLN A 241 15.17 -22.28 -15.46
CA GLN A 241 14.96 -22.44 -16.89
C GLN A 241 14.02 -23.63 -17.06
N PRO A 242 12.91 -23.51 -17.81
CA PRO A 242 12.17 -24.68 -18.25
C PRO A 242 13.05 -25.59 -19.12
#